data_AF-A0A2P4REG6-F1
#
_entry.id   AF-A0A2P4REG6-F1
#
_cell.length_a   1.000
_cell.length_b   1.000
_cell.length_c   1.000
_cell.angle_alpha   90.00
_cell.angle_beta   90.00
_cell.angle_gamma   90.00
#
_symmetry.space_group_name_H-M   'P 1'
#
loop_
_entity.id
_entity.type
_entity.pdbx_description
1 polymer ?
#
loop_
_entity_poly.entity_id
_entity_poly.type
_entity_poly.pdbx_seq_one_letter_code
_entity_poly.pdbx_strand_id
1 'polypeptide(L)'
;MNATHKHSTHPDLVKRLKRADGHLRHVIGMIESGESCLDIARQLAAVESAVTAAKRVLIHDHIDHCLAHDEDSVLTEMKALTKLL
;
A
#
# COMPACT_ATOMS: atom_id res chain seq x y z
N MET A 1 -4.82 -17.86 16.47
CA MET A 1 -3.55 -17.39 17.08
C MET A 1 -2.94 -16.41 16.08
N ASN A 2 -3.00 -15.11 16.33
CA ASN A 2 -2.45 -14.11 15.41
C ASN A 2 -0.93 -14.12 15.50
N ALA A 3 -0.27 -14.85 14.59
CA ALA A 3 1.15 -14.71 14.38
C ALA A 3 1.42 -13.23 14.10
N THR A 4 2.23 -12.62 14.97
CA THR A 4 2.60 -11.21 14.81
C THR A 4 3.63 -11.16 13.70
N HIS A 5 3.17 -11.06 12.44
CA HIS A 5 4.00 -10.82 11.27
C HIS A 5 4.52 -9.38 11.36
N LYS A 6 5.55 -9.15 12.18
CA LYS A 6 6.27 -7.88 12.26
C LYS A 6 7.55 -8.03 11.45
N HIS A 7 7.54 -7.57 10.20
CA HIS A 7 8.75 -7.49 9.40
C HIS A 7 9.48 -6.17 9.65
N SER A 8 10.80 -6.18 9.46
CA SER A 8 11.68 -5.02 9.71
C SER A 8 11.36 -3.80 8.82
N THR A 9 10.69 -4.04 7.70
CA THR A 9 10.24 -3.05 6.70
C THR A 9 8.90 -2.37 7.04
N HIS A 10 8.13 -2.92 7.98
CA HIS A 10 6.83 -2.36 8.40
C HIS A 10 6.91 -0.89 8.87
N PRO A 11 7.94 -0.44 9.62
CA PRO A 11 8.07 0.97 9.99
C PRO A 11 8.17 1.91 8.78
N ASP A 12 8.87 1.51 7.72
CA ASP A 12 9.04 2.33 6.53
C ASP A 12 7.80 2.31 5.64
N LEU A 13 7.08 1.19 5.58
CA LEU A 13 5.77 1.12 4.95
C LEU A 13 4.77 2.04 5.65
N VAL A 14 4.75 2.04 6.99
CA VAL A 14 3.92 2.97 7.79
C VAL A 14 4.27 4.42 7.48
N LYS A 15 5.55 4.78 7.35
CA LYS A 15 5.95 6.15 6.97
C LYS A 15 5.42 6.52 5.57
N ARG A 16 5.47 5.61 4.60
CA ARG A 16 4.95 5.83 3.24
C ARG A 16 3.44 6.03 3.25
N LEU A 17 2.70 5.17 3.95
CA LEU A 17 1.24 5.28 4.07
C LEU A 17 0.82 6.56 4.80
N LYS A 18 1.55 7.00 5.83
CA LYS A 18 1.29 8.29 6.50
C LYS A 18 1.46 9.50 5.57
N ARG A 19 2.38 9.45 4.62
CA ARG A 19 2.52 10.51 3.59
C ARG A 19 1.34 10.50 2.64
N ALA A 20 0.90 9.33 2.18
CA ALA A 20 -0.29 9.19 1.35
C ALA A 20 -1.56 9.67 2.08
N ASP A 21 -1.71 9.39 3.37
CA ASP A 21 -2.79 9.91 4.22
C ASP A 21 -2.79 11.44 4.28
N GLY A 22 -1.62 12.07 4.47
CA GLY A 22 -1.49 13.52 4.42
C GLY A 22 -1.91 14.12 3.08
N HIS A 23 -1.51 13.50 1.97
CA HIS A 23 -1.95 13.92 0.63
C HIS A 23 -3.45 13.73 0.43
N LEU A 24 -4.02 12.62 0.89
CA LEU A 24 -5.46 12.37 0.78
C LEU A 24 -6.27 13.42 1.54
N ARG A 25 -5.84 13.82 2.74
CA ARG A 25 -6.47 14.93 3.48
C ARG A 25 -6.42 16.24 2.72
N HIS A 26 -5.32 16.52 2.02
CA HIS A 26 -5.23 17.69 1.16
C HIS A 26 -6.24 17.62 0.01
N VAL A 27 -6.35 16.47 -0.68
CA VAL A 27 -7.34 16.26 -1.75
C VAL A 27 -8.78 16.47 -1.26
N ILE A 28 -9.10 15.99 -0.05
CA ILE A 28 -10.41 16.24 0.58
C ILE A 28 -10.64 17.75 0.76
N GLY A 29 -9.64 18.47 1.26
CA GLY A 29 -9.71 19.93 1.39
C GLY A 29 -9.88 20.66 0.06
N MET A 30 -9.26 20.19 -1.03
CA MET A 30 -9.44 20.74 -2.38
C MET A 30 -10.90 20.60 -2.85
N ILE A 31 -11.52 19.44 -2.58
CA ILE A 31 -12.93 19.18 -2.91
C ILE A 31 -13.84 20.10 -2.10
N GLU A 32 -13.61 20.20 -0.78
CA GLU A 32 -14.38 21.08 0.11
C GLU A 32 -14.24 22.56 -0.27
N SER A 33 -13.09 22.97 -0.80
CA SER A 33 -12.81 24.34 -1.24
C SER A 33 -13.29 24.64 -2.67
N GLY A 34 -13.82 23.65 -3.39
CA GLY A 34 -14.31 23.82 -4.76
C GLY A 34 -13.21 24.06 -5.80
N GLU A 35 -12.03 23.46 -5.62
CA GLU A 35 -10.94 23.53 -6.59
C GLU A 35 -11.27 22.83 -7.92
N SER A 36 -10.40 23.01 -8.93
CA SER A 36 -10.64 22.47 -10.26
C SER A 36 -10.68 20.93 -10.27
N CYS A 37 -11.65 20.36 -10.98
CA CYS A 37 -11.77 18.90 -11.11
C CYS A 37 -10.49 18.27 -11.69
N LEU A 38 -9.79 18.98 -12.57
CA LEU A 38 -8.55 18.50 -13.18
C LEU A 38 -7.42 18.40 -12.16
N ASP A 39 -7.28 19.40 -11.29
CA ASP A 39 -6.23 19.41 -10.27
C ASP A 39 -6.53 18.40 -9.16
N ILE A 40 -7.79 18.27 -8.74
CA ILE A 40 -8.24 17.21 -7.83
C ILE A 40 -7.90 15.83 -8.40
N ALA A 41 -8.24 15.56 -9.68
CA ALA A 41 -7.96 14.28 -10.32
C ALA A 41 -6.46 13.98 -10.38
N ARG A 42 -5.62 14.99 -10.65
CA ARG A 42 -4.16 14.85 -10.65
C ARG A 42 -3.61 14.50 -9.26
N GLN A 43 -4.07 15.19 -8.22
CA GLN A 43 -3.62 14.92 -6.85
C GLN A 43 -4.11 13.56 -6.37
N LEU A 44 -5.33 13.16 -6.72
CA LEU A 44 -5.87 11.84 -6.39
C LEU A 44 -5.06 10.72 -7.06
N ALA A 45 -4.67 10.88 -8.33
CA ALA A 45 -3.81 9.91 -9.03
C ALA A 45 -2.42 9.80 -8.36
N ALA A 46 -1.88 10.90 -7.82
CA ALA A 46 -0.63 10.86 -7.06
C ALA A 46 -0.78 10.07 -5.75
N VAL A 47 -1.91 10.21 -5.05
CA VAL A 47 -2.23 9.41 -3.86
C VAL A 47 -2.33 7.92 -4.21
N GLU A 48 -3.07 7.59 -5.26
CA GLU A 48 -3.23 6.20 -5.74
C GLU A 48 -1.87 5.57 -6.07
N SER A 49 -1.00 6.30 -6.77
CA SER A 49 0.35 5.83 -7.11
C SER A 49 1.19 5.55 -5.86
N ALA A 50 1.13 6.44 -4.86
CA ALA A 50 1.84 6.26 -3.60
C ALA A 50 1.34 5.02 -2.82
N VAL A 51 0.03 4.79 -2.77
CA VAL A 51 -0.56 3.61 -2.13
C VAL A 51 -0.20 2.34 -2.90
N THR A 52 -0.23 2.38 -4.23
CA THR A 52 0.16 1.24 -5.08
C THR A 52 1.63 0.87 -4.88
N ALA A 53 2.51 1.85 -4.79
CA ALA A 53 3.93 1.61 -4.49
C ALA A 53 4.12 0.99 -3.09
N ALA A 54 3.39 1.48 -2.08
CA ALA A 54 3.41 0.91 -0.74
C ALA A 54 2.92 -0.55 -0.73
N LYS A 55 1.80 -0.83 -1.42
CA LYS A 55 1.26 -2.19 -1.61
C LYS A 55 2.29 -3.13 -2.24
N ARG A 56 2.97 -2.70 -3.32
CA ARG A 56 4.01 -3.51 -3.96
C ARG A 56 5.14 -3.88 -3.00
N VAL A 57 5.61 -2.92 -2.21
CA VAL A 57 6.66 -3.16 -1.21
C VAL A 57 6.20 -4.19 -0.17
N LEU A 58 4.97 -4.08 0.32
CA LEU A 58 4.41 -5.05 1.27
C LEU A 58 4.35 -6.46 0.66
N ILE A 59 3.89 -6.57 -0.58
CA ILE A 59 3.81 -7.85 -1.30
C ILE A 59 5.21 -8.46 -1.46
N HIS A 60 6.19 -7.68 -1.92
CA HIS A 60 7.57 -8.13 -2.08
C HIS A 60 8.18 -8.57 -0.75
N ASP A 61 7.99 -7.78 0.30
CA ASP A 61 8.48 -8.11 1.63
C ASP A 61 7.85 -9.39 2.19
N HIS A 62 6.56 -9.61 1.95
CA HIS A 62 5.89 -10.86 2.33
C HIS A 62 6.43 -12.06 1.54
N ILE A 63 6.68 -11.91 0.24
CA ILE A 63 7.30 -12.95 -0.59
C ILE A 63 8.69 -13.31 -0.05
N ASP A 64 9.53 -12.31 0.25
CA ASP A 64 10.92 -12.52 0.67
C ASP A 64 11.03 -13.13 2.10
N HIS A 65 10.08 -12.83 2.99
CA HIS A 65 10.17 -13.19 4.41
C HIS A 65 9.21 -14.30 4.87
N CYS A 66 8.04 -14.48 4.26
CA CYS A 66 7.05 -15.47 4.70
C CYS A 66 7.06 -16.79 3.91
N LEU A 67 7.67 -16.83 2.71
CA LEU A 67 7.65 -18.04 1.86
C LEU A 67 8.53 -19.21 2.36
N ALA A 68 9.16 -19.09 3.53
CA ALA A 68 10.09 -20.10 4.05
C ALA A 68 9.44 -21.26 4.84
N HIS A 69 8.11 -21.34 4.96
CA HIS A 69 7.49 -22.23 5.97
C HIS A 69 6.57 -23.36 5.46
N ASP A 70 6.08 -23.37 4.22
CA ASP A 70 5.28 -24.50 3.70
C ASP A 70 5.05 -24.42 2.17
N GLU A 71 5.46 -25.45 1.41
CA GLU A 71 5.41 -25.44 -0.08
C GLU A 71 3.97 -25.29 -0.64
N ASP A 72 2.97 -25.84 0.04
CA ASP A 72 1.55 -25.74 -0.38
C ASP A 72 0.90 -24.39 -0.02
N SER A 73 1.36 -23.75 1.07
CA SER A 73 0.90 -22.42 1.49
C SER A 73 1.44 -21.33 0.56
N VAL A 74 2.69 -21.48 0.11
CA VAL A 74 3.40 -20.58 -0.80
C VAL A 74 2.61 -20.32 -2.08
N LEU A 75 2.12 -21.37 -2.76
CA LEU A 75 1.45 -21.20 -4.05
C LEU A 75 0.09 -20.48 -3.91
N THR A 76 -0.60 -20.71 -2.80
CA THR A 76 -1.90 -20.08 -2.51
C THR A 76 -1.74 -18.61 -2.17
N GLU A 77 -0.75 -18.28 -1.34
CA GLU A 77 -0.42 -16.89 -1.01
C GLU A 77 0.11 -16.11 -2.21
N MET A 78 1.01 -16.70 -3.01
CA MET A 78 1.49 -16.07 -4.24
C MET A 78 0.34 -15.76 -5.21
N LYS A 79 -0.61 -16.68 -5.41
CA LYS A 79 -1.80 -16.42 -6.25
C LYS A 79 -2.66 -15.26 -5.72
N ALA A 80 -2.81 -15.15 -4.41
CA ALA A 80 -3.57 -14.06 -3.79
C ALA A 80 -2.85 -12.71 -3.97
N LEU A 81 -1.52 -12.69 -3.82
CA LEU A 81 -0.70 -11.48 -3.94
C LEU A 81 -0.59 -11.00 -5.40
N THR A 82 -0.46 -11.91 -6.38
CA THR A 82 -0.42 -11.54 -7.80
C THR A 82 -1.74 -10.93 -8.29
N LYS A 83 -2.87 -11.31 -7.69
CA LYS A 83 -4.17 -10.65 -7.97
C LYS A 83 -4.25 -9.21 -7.45
N LEU A 84 -3.34 -8.82 -6.56
CA LEU A 84 -3.27 -7.50 -5.97
C LEU A 84 -2.21 -6.62 -6.63
N LEU A 85 -1.42 -7.13 -7.59
CA LEU A 85 -0.50 -6.34 -8.41
C LEU A 85 -1.23 -5.63 -9.54
#